data_AF-A0A1J5TMV2-F1
#
_entry.id   AF-A0A1J5TMV2-F1
#
_cell.length_a   1.000
_cell.length_b   1.000
_cell.length_c   1.000
_cell.angle_alpha   90.00
_cell.angle_beta   90.00
_cell.angle_gamma   90.00
#
_symmetry.space_group_name_H-M   'P 1'
#
loop_
_entity.id
_entity.type
_entity.pdbx_description
1 polymer ?
#
loop_
_entity_poly.entity_id
_entity_poly.type
_entity_poly.pdbx_seq_one_letter_code
_entity_poly.pdbx_strand_id
1 'polypeptide(L)'
;MEESLALLIVGGVLSFMGVMMNAIPVKFDEDILGALGALESDASEKERTLRNFIAQLRIVIGGLALTLGFIAIYNRDLPTGDAENLLVSMGVGFILTMGIIVSGLFRGFVDRLIVPPMVIFSVLSAICFYAGLM
;
A
#
# COMPACT_ATOMS: atom_id res chain seq x y z
N MET A 1 -11.88 -7.09 -18.60
CA MET A 1 -11.96 -7.90 -17.36
C MET A 1 -13.10 -7.27 -16.60
N GLU A 2 -14.05 -8.06 -16.08
CA GLU A 2 -15.20 -7.49 -15.39
C GLU A 2 -14.77 -6.59 -14.23
N GLU A 3 -15.43 -5.44 -14.08
CA GLU A 3 -15.09 -4.39 -13.12
C GLU A 3 -15.28 -4.91 -11.69
N SER A 4 -16.31 -5.72 -11.47
CA SER A 4 -16.57 -6.39 -10.19
C SER A 4 -15.42 -7.29 -9.77
N LEU A 5 -14.84 -8.05 -10.71
CA LEU A 5 -13.67 -8.89 -10.44
C LEU A 5 -12.43 -8.03 -10.16
N ALA A 6 -12.24 -6.95 -10.93
CA ALA A 6 -11.13 -6.02 -10.71
C ALA A 6 -11.20 -5.38 -9.32
N LEU A 7 -12.36 -4.88 -8.91
CA LEU A 7 -12.61 -4.29 -7.60
C LEU A 7 -12.44 -5.32 -6.47
N LEU A 8 -12.82 -6.58 -6.70
CA LEU A 8 -12.58 -7.66 -5.74
C LEU A 8 -11.08 -7.95 -5.57
N ILE A 9 -10.31 -8.00 -6.66
CA ILE A 9 -8.86 -8.23 -6.61
C ILE A 9 -8.16 -7.08 -5.90
N VAL A 10 -8.42 -5.84 -6.33
CA VAL A 10 -7.83 -4.63 -5.73
C VAL A 10 -8.19 -4.55 -4.25
N GLY A 11 -9.47 -4.73 -3.94
CA GLY A 11 -9.98 -4.69 -2.59
C GLY A 11 -9.41 -5.79 -1.69
N GLY A 12 -9.32 -7.02 -2.20
CA GLY A 12 -8.75 -8.17 -1.51
C GLY A 12 -7.27 -7.99 -1.17
N VAL A 13 -6.45 -7.55 -2.14
CA VAL A 13 -5.01 -7.31 -1.94
C VAL A 13 -4.79 -6.21 -0.91
N LEU A 14 -5.49 -5.07 -1.03
CA LEU A 14 -5.39 -3.96 -0.08
C LEU A 14 -5.83 -4.36 1.33
N SER A 15 -6.93 -5.10 1.45
CA SER A 15 -7.41 -5.58 2.74
C SER A 15 -6.41 -6.53 3.39
N PHE A 16 -5.86 -7.48 2.62
CA PHE A 16 -4.83 -8.40 3.10
C PHE A 16 -3.59 -7.65 3.57
N MET A 17 -3.07 -6.71 2.77
CA MET A 17 -1.93 -5.88 3.16
C MET A 17 -2.20 -5.09 4.43
N GLY A 18 -3.38 -4.48 4.52
CA GLY A 18 -3.74 -3.69 5.68
C GLY A 18 -3.86 -4.53 6.95
N VAL A 19 -4.42 -5.75 6.88
CA VAL A 19 -4.38 -6.70 8.02
C VAL A 19 -2.94 -7.01 8.42
N MET A 20 -2.07 -7.34 7.46
CA MET A 20 -0.67 -7.68 7.76
C MET A 20 0.08 -6.53 8.42
N MET A 21 -0.09 -5.30 7.92
CA MET A 21 0.54 -4.10 8.48
C MET A 21 0.00 -3.73 9.87
N ASN A 22 -1.25 -4.07 10.20
CA ASN A 22 -1.81 -3.83 11.53
C ASN A 22 -1.46 -4.94 12.53
N ALA A 23 -1.44 -6.21 12.08
CA ALA A 23 -1.21 -7.36 12.95
C ALA A 23 0.26 -7.52 13.34
N ILE A 24 1.18 -7.25 12.40
CA ILE A 24 2.63 -7.43 12.61
C ILE A 24 3.45 -6.25 12.07
N PRO A 25 3.15 -4.98 12.43
CA PRO A 25 3.78 -3.79 11.84
C PRO A 25 5.30 -3.82 11.93
N VAL A 26 5.78 -4.21 13.10
CA VAL A 26 7.20 -4.30 13.42
C VAL A 26 7.92 -5.35 12.56
N LYS A 27 7.38 -6.57 12.49
CA LYS A 27 7.98 -7.64 11.67
C LYS A 27 7.88 -7.31 10.19
N PHE A 28 6.77 -6.71 9.77
CA PHE A 28 6.59 -6.26 8.39
C PHE A 28 7.66 -5.23 8.01
N ASP A 29 7.95 -4.28 8.90
CA ASP A 29 9.04 -3.32 8.73
C ASP A 29 10.41 -4.00 8.78
N GLU A 30 10.65 -4.95 9.68
CA GLU A 30 11.89 -5.72 9.79
C GLU A 30 12.15 -6.64 8.61
N ASP A 31 11.14 -7.27 8.03
CA ASP A 31 11.31 -8.12 6.85
C ASP A 31 11.65 -7.25 5.63
N ILE A 32 11.07 -6.03 5.58
CA ILE A 32 11.35 -5.06 4.53
C ILE A 32 12.72 -4.39 4.71
N LEU A 33 13.07 -3.96 5.94
CA LEU A 33 14.29 -3.21 6.27
C LEU A 33 15.48 -4.12 6.59
N GLY A 34 15.23 -5.30 7.15
CA GLY A 34 16.20 -6.37 7.38
C GLY A 34 16.66 -7.00 6.08
N ALA A 35 15.79 -7.12 5.07
CA ALA A 35 16.21 -7.42 3.70
C ALA A 35 17.17 -6.35 3.11
N LEU A 36 17.21 -5.15 3.70
CA LEU A 36 18.11 -4.05 3.32
C LEU A 36 19.35 -3.94 4.24
N GLY A 37 19.49 -4.80 5.26
CA GLY A 37 20.68 -4.91 6.12
C GLY A 37 20.80 -3.85 7.23
N ALA A 38 19.69 -3.21 7.64
CA ALA A 38 19.72 -1.99 8.47
C ALA A 38 19.42 -2.17 9.97
N LEU A 39 19.24 -3.39 10.47
CA LEU A 39 18.82 -3.64 11.87
C LEU A 39 19.79 -4.59 12.58
N GLU A 40 20.70 -4.05 13.37
CA GLU A 40 21.49 -4.80 14.35
C GLU A 40 20.69 -5.00 15.65
N SER A 41 20.91 -6.15 16.29
CA SER A 41 20.08 -6.69 17.38
C SER A 41 20.29 -6.04 18.76
N ASP A 42 21.01 -4.93 18.86
CA ASP A 42 21.40 -4.29 20.13
C ASP A 42 20.97 -2.81 20.19
N ALA A 43 19.70 -2.58 19.88
CA ALA A 43 19.15 -1.24 19.74
C ALA A 43 19.07 -0.47 21.08
N SER A 44 19.64 0.73 21.12
CA SER A 44 19.53 1.65 22.26
C SER A 44 18.07 2.00 22.58
N GLU A 45 17.77 2.48 23.79
CA GLU A 45 16.42 2.91 24.19
C GLU A 45 15.80 3.94 23.21
N LYS A 46 16.66 4.82 22.66
CA LYS A 46 16.28 5.80 21.64
C LYS A 46 15.87 5.15 20.32
N GLU A 47 16.58 4.12 19.88
CA GLU A 47 16.28 3.38 18.65
C GLU A 47 15.01 2.55 18.80
N ARG A 48 14.78 1.97 19.99
CA ARG A 48 13.51 1.27 20.29
C ARG A 48 12.32 2.22 20.23
N THR A 49 12.47 3.45 20.73
CA THR A 49 11.42 4.48 20.66
C THR A 49 11.12 4.88 19.22
N LEU A 50 12.15 5.11 18.41
CA LEU A 50 12.02 5.40 16.98
C LEU A 50 11.35 4.24 16.23
N ARG A 51 11.76 3.00 16.49
CA ARG A 51 11.18 1.80 15.88
C ARG A 51 9.70 1.65 16.21
N ASN A 52 9.29 1.90 17.46
CA ASN A 52 7.89 1.87 17.85
C ASN A 52 7.08 2.98 17.18
N PHE A 53 7.66 4.17 17.00
CA PHE A 53 7.01 5.27 16.27
C PHE A 53 6.82 4.91 14.78
N ILE A 54 7.83 4.32 14.14
CA ILE A 54 7.72 3.83 12.75
C ILE A 54 6.63 2.76 12.64
N ALA A 55 6.60 1.80 13.58
CA ALA A 55 5.55 0.79 13.63
C ALA A 55 4.15 1.40 13.78
N GLN A 56 3.99 2.48 14.55
CA GLN A 56 2.72 3.19 14.66
C GLN A 56 2.31 3.84 13.33
N LEU A 57 3.25 4.46 12.60
CA LEU A 57 2.98 4.99 11.26
C LEU A 57 2.59 3.86 10.29
N ARG A 58 3.22 2.68 10.40
CA ARG A 58 2.88 1.50 9.61
C ARG A 58 1.45 1.02 9.86
N ILE A 59 1.00 1.01 11.11
CA ILE A 59 -0.39 0.68 11.48
C ILE A 59 -1.35 1.66 10.78
N VAL A 60 -1.07 2.96 10.79
CA VAL A 60 -1.91 3.97 10.12
C VAL A 60 -1.98 3.71 8.61
N ILE A 61 -0.85 3.42 7.96
CA ILE A 61 -0.81 3.06 6.54
C ILE A 61 -1.63 1.79 6.27
N GLY A 62 -1.51 0.78 7.14
CA GLY A 62 -2.31 -0.44 7.06
C GLY A 62 -3.80 -0.17 7.22
N GLY A 63 -4.19 0.75 8.10
CA GLY A 63 -5.57 1.19 8.28
C GLY A 63 -6.12 1.85 7.01
N LEU A 64 -5.34 2.73 6.37
CA LEU A 64 -5.72 3.33 5.09
C LEU A 64 -5.88 2.28 3.98
N ALA A 65 -4.98 1.28 3.93
CA ALA A 65 -5.08 0.17 2.99
C ALA A 65 -6.38 -0.64 3.22
N LEU A 66 -6.73 -0.94 4.48
CA LEU A 66 -8.02 -1.57 4.82
C LEU A 66 -9.20 -0.72 4.36
N THR A 67 -9.19 0.58 4.63
CA THR A 67 -10.27 1.49 4.21
C THR A 67 -10.49 1.44 2.71
N LEU A 68 -9.42 1.60 1.91
CA LEU A 68 -9.50 1.52 0.46
C LEU A 68 -9.91 0.11 -0.02
N GLY A 69 -9.44 -0.92 0.68
CA GLY A 69 -9.80 -2.31 0.41
C GLY A 69 -11.29 -2.57 0.55
N PHE A 70 -11.88 -2.12 1.65
CA PHE A 70 -13.32 -2.23 1.88
C PHE A 70 -14.14 -1.34 0.94
N ILE A 71 -13.67 -0.13 0.63
CA ILE A 71 -14.33 0.71 -0.38
C ILE A 71 -14.43 -0.06 -1.71
N ALA A 72 -13.36 -0.69 -2.18
CA ALA A 72 -13.41 -1.46 -3.43
C ALA A 72 -14.34 -2.69 -3.34
N ILE A 73 -14.25 -3.48 -2.26
CA ILE A 73 -15.07 -4.69 -2.10
C ILE A 73 -16.57 -4.35 -2.04
N TYR A 74 -16.95 -3.34 -1.26
CA TYR A 74 -18.36 -2.97 -1.09
C TYR A 74 -18.96 -2.26 -2.29
N ASN A 75 -18.14 -1.74 -3.20
CA ASN A 75 -18.59 -1.07 -4.42
C ASN A 75 -18.39 -1.93 -5.67
N ARG A 76 -18.07 -3.23 -5.54
CA ARG A 76 -17.83 -4.14 -6.68
C ARG A 76 -19.06 -4.33 -7.59
N ASP A 77 -20.26 -4.12 -7.05
CA ASP A 77 -21.54 -4.34 -7.74
C ASP A 77 -22.15 -3.02 -8.25
N LEU A 78 -21.32 -1.97 -8.39
CA LEU A 78 -21.73 -0.69 -9.00
C LEU A 78 -22.12 -0.86 -10.47
N PRO A 79 -22.99 0.02 -11.01
CA PRO A 79 -23.19 0.13 -12.44
C PRO A 79 -21.86 0.38 -13.17
N THR A 80 -21.71 -0.16 -14.39
CA THR A 80 -20.44 -0.19 -15.13
C THR A 80 -19.72 1.16 -15.16
N GLY A 81 -20.39 2.25 -15.53
CA GLY A 81 -19.74 3.57 -15.60
C GLY A 81 -19.26 4.11 -14.25
N ASP A 82 -19.95 3.79 -13.15
CA ASP A 82 -19.52 4.19 -11.81
C ASP A 82 -18.36 3.31 -11.30
N ALA A 83 -18.39 2.01 -11.63
CA ALA A 83 -17.32 1.07 -11.32
C ALA A 83 -16.01 1.42 -12.06
N GLU A 84 -16.11 1.76 -13.35
CA GLU A 84 -14.99 2.26 -14.17
C GLU A 84 -14.38 3.52 -13.56
N ASN A 85 -15.20 4.52 -13.22
CA ASN A 85 -14.75 5.76 -12.59
C ASN A 85 -14.03 5.49 -11.25
N LEU A 86 -14.58 4.59 -10.43
CA LEU A 86 -13.95 4.18 -9.18
C LEU A 86 -12.59 3.53 -9.45
N LEU A 87 -12.50 2.57 -10.37
CA LEU A 87 -11.25 1.91 -10.74
C LEU A 87 -10.20 2.90 -11.25
N VAL A 88 -10.55 3.80 -12.16
CA VAL A 88 -9.64 4.83 -12.69
C VAL A 88 -9.17 5.74 -11.55
N SER A 89 -10.07 6.20 -10.69
CA SER A 89 -9.71 7.07 -9.56
C SER A 89 -8.75 6.39 -8.57
N MET A 90 -8.97 5.11 -8.27
CA MET A 90 -8.07 4.30 -7.45
C MET A 90 -6.71 4.11 -8.13
N GLY A 91 -6.71 3.80 -9.43
CA GLY A 91 -5.50 3.66 -10.25
C GLY A 91 -4.63 4.92 -10.24
N VAL A 92 -5.25 6.09 -10.45
CA VAL A 92 -4.57 7.41 -10.35
C VAL A 92 -4.05 7.64 -8.94
N GLY A 93 -4.84 7.35 -7.90
CA GLY A 93 -4.43 7.49 -6.50
C GLY A 93 -3.19 6.65 -6.16
N PHE A 94 -3.10 5.42 -6.68
CA PHE A 94 -1.93 4.56 -6.52
C PHE A 94 -0.69 5.12 -7.22
N ILE A 95 -0.82 5.61 -8.47
CA ILE A 95 0.28 6.28 -9.18
C ILE A 95 0.77 7.50 -8.39
N LEU A 96 -0.15 8.34 -7.91
CA LEU A 96 0.19 9.51 -7.11
C LEU A 96 0.93 9.12 -5.82
N THR A 97 0.45 8.09 -5.13
CA THR A 97 1.09 7.56 -3.91
C THR A 97 2.51 7.10 -4.20
N MET A 98 2.74 6.37 -5.28
CA MET A 98 4.08 5.97 -5.70
C MET A 98 4.98 7.16 -6.03
N GLY A 99 4.45 8.17 -6.72
CA GLY A 99 5.18 9.42 -7.00
C GLY A 99 5.62 10.14 -5.73
N ILE A 100 4.77 10.18 -4.71
CA ILE A 100 5.08 10.76 -3.39
C ILE A 100 6.19 9.95 -2.69
N ILE A 101 6.12 8.62 -2.72
CA ILE A 101 7.17 7.76 -2.15
C ILE A 101 8.52 8.02 -2.84
N VAL A 102 8.52 8.07 -4.17
CA VAL A 102 9.72 8.38 -4.97
C VAL A 102 10.24 9.79 -4.68
N SER A 103 9.37 10.77 -4.44
CA SER A 103 9.78 12.14 -4.06
C SER A 103 10.59 12.16 -2.76
N GLY A 104 10.38 11.21 -1.84
CA GLY A 104 11.17 11.09 -0.62
C GLY A 104 12.65 10.81 -0.88
N LEU A 105 12.96 10.04 -1.94
CA LEU A 105 14.33 9.79 -2.36
C LEU A 105 15.00 11.08 -2.89
N PHE A 106 14.30 11.84 -3.74
CA PHE A 106 14.82 13.09 -4.29
C PHE A 106 15.00 14.20 -3.24
N ARG A 107 14.24 14.14 -2.15
CA ARG A 107 14.31 15.12 -1.04
C ARG A 107 15.30 14.72 0.06
N GLY A 108 15.94 13.55 -0.06
CA GLY A 108 16.90 13.05 0.93
C GLY A 108 16.27 12.58 2.23
N PHE A 109 14.98 12.20 2.23
CA PHE A 109 14.31 11.65 3.41
C PHE A 109 14.54 10.15 3.59
N VAL A 110 14.89 9.45 2.50
CA VAL A 110 15.21 8.02 2.49
C VAL A 110 16.36 7.75 1.53
N ASP A 111 17.25 6.81 1.89
CA ASP A 111 18.38 6.41 1.04
C ASP A 111 17.99 5.36 -0.01
N ARG A 112 16.90 4.62 0.24
CA ARG A 112 16.42 3.54 -0.62
C ARG A 112 14.90 3.50 -0.62
N LEU A 113 14.35 3.10 -1.77
CA LEU A 113 12.91 2.88 -1.90
C LEU A 113 12.51 1.54 -1.29
N ILE A 114 11.32 1.53 -0.71
CA ILE A 114 10.68 0.30 -0.26
C ILE A 114 10.05 -0.36 -1.49
N VAL A 115 10.71 -1.39 -2.03
CA VAL A 115 10.35 -2.01 -3.31
C VAL A 115 8.99 -2.73 -3.29
N PRO A 116 8.62 -3.53 -2.26
CA PRO A 116 7.39 -4.33 -2.34
C PRO A 116 6.11 -3.51 -2.57
N PRO A 117 5.85 -2.39 -1.86
CA PRO A 117 4.71 -1.51 -2.13
C PRO A 117 4.73 -0.90 -3.55
N MET A 118 5.91 -0.56 -4.09
CA MET A 118 6.02 -0.01 -5.45
C MET A 118 5.56 -1.02 -6.49
N VAL A 119 5.95 -2.29 -6.35
CA VAL A 119 5.52 -3.37 -7.25
C VAL A 119 4.02 -3.59 -7.10
N ILE A 120 3.51 -3.69 -5.88
CA ILE A 120 2.08 -3.96 -5.63
C ILE A 120 1.22 -2.85 -6.21
N PHE A 121 1.51 -1.57 -5.91
CA PHE A 121 0.73 -0.46 -6.43
C PHE A 121 0.85 -0.32 -7.94
N SER A 122 1.98 -0.67 -8.55
CA SER A 122 2.11 -0.71 -10.02
C SER A 122 1.17 -1.75 -10.64
N VAL A 123 1.12 -2.96 -10.07
CA VAL A 123 0.23 -4.03 -10.55
C VAL A 123 -1.24 -3.65 -10.33
N LEU A 124 -1.59 -3.14 -9.15
CA LEU A 124 -2.96 -2.70 -8.86
C LEU A 124 -3.39 -1.54 -9.76
N SER A 125 -2.52 -0.56 -10.03
CA SER A 125 -2.78 0.50 -11.01
C SER A 125 -3.03 -0.06 -12.40
N ALA A 126 -2.24 -1.04 -12.85
CA ALA A 126 -2.43 -1.66 -14.16
C ALA A 126 -3.79 -2.38 -14.25
N ILE A 127 -4.18 -3.11 -13.20
CA ILE A 127 -5.50 -3.78 -13.09
C ILE A 127 -6.62 -2.73 -13.13
N CYS A 128 -6.49 -1.66 -12.36
CA CYS A 128 -7.44 -0.55 -12.32
C CYS A 128 -7.63 0.11 -13.69
N PHE A 129 -6.54 0.46 -14.38
CA PHE A 129 -6.65 1.08 -15.71
C PHE A 129 -7.11 0.10 -16.78
N TYR A 130 -6.74 -1.17 -16.68
CA TYR A 130 -7.19 -2.20 -17.62
C TYR A 130 -8.71 -2.40 -17.55
N ALA A 131 -9.30 -2.46 -16.35
CA ALA A 131 -10.75 -2.62 -16.20
C ALA A 131 -11.53 -1.30 -16.23
N GLY A 132 -10.89 -0.16 -15.95
CA GLY A 132 -11.58 1.14 -15.90
C GLY A 132 -11.57 1.93 -17.20
N LEU A 133 -10.80 1.52 -18.22
CA LEU A 133 -10.68 2.23 -19.50
C LEU A 133 -11.05 1.38 -20.73
N MET A 134 -11.47 0.11 -20.53
CA MET A 134 -11.88 -0.81 -21.59
C MET A 134 -13.31 -1.25 -21.37
#